data_AF-A0A2G9T5F6-F1
#
_entry.id   AF-A0A2G9T5F6-F1
#
_cell.length_a   1.000
_cell.length_b   1.000
_cell.length_c   1.000
_cell.angle_alpha   90.00
_cell.angle_beta   90.00
_cell.angle_gamma   90.00
#
_symmetry.space_group_name_H-M   'P 1'
#
loop_
_entity.id
_entity.type
_entity.pdbx_description
1 polymer ?
#
loop_
_entity_poly.entity_id
_entity_poly.type
_entity_poly.pdbx_seq_one_letter_code
_entity_poly.pdbx_strand_id
1 'polypeptide(L)'
;TGMYHVGGGDEFRTVGELLAHYNNNPMVEEGSQRVVHLMNLVPSTCVPADAIDERIRLLEEIDPVTKKSGFLEEFEVVMCEEY
;
A
#
# COMPACT_ATOMS: atom_id res chain seq x y z
N THR A 1 6.27 18.65 14.18
CA THR A 1 6.23 17.41 13.36
C THR A 1 4.87 16.80 13.57
N GLY A 2 4.08 16.65 12.51
CA GLY A 2 2.72 16.11 12.62
C GLY A 2 2.75 14.60 12.79
N MET A 3 1.91 14.08 13.69
CA MET A 3 1.59 12.66 13.77
C MET A 3 0.56 12.33 12.69
N TYR A 4 0.47 11.06 12.29
CA TYR A 4 -0.53 10.58 11.33
C TYR A 4 -1.76 10.06 12.08
N HIS A 5 -2.94 10.46 11.64
CA HIS A 5 -4.23 9.98 12.16
C HIS A 5 -5.29 10.09 11.06
N VAL A 6 -6.40 9.36 11.20
CA VAL A 6 -7.50 9.35 10.20
C VAL A 6 -8.61 10.38 10.49
N GLY A 7 -8.36 11.36 11.36
CA GLY A 7 -9.30 12.42 11.73
C GLY A 7 -9.62 12.49 13.23
N GLY A 8 -9.06 11.56 14.01
CA GLY A 8 -9.14 11.49 15.48
C GLY A 8 -8.73 10.09 15.97
N GLY A 9 -8.68 9.91 17.29
CA GLY A 9 -8.30 8.62 17.91
C GLY A 9 -6.78 8.45 18.06
N ASP A 10 -6.28 7.27 17.73
CA ASP A 10 -4.86 6.93 17.84
C ASP A 10 -4.00 7.73 16.85
N GLU A 11 -2.81 8.13 17.31
CA GLU A 11 -1.83 8.89 16.54
C GLU A 11 -0.55 8.07 16.33
N PHE A 12 0.00 8.12 15.12
CA PHE A 12 1.14 7.30 14.70
C PHE A 12 2.31 8.15 14.23
N ARG A 13 3.55 7.65 14.40
CA ARG A 13 4.75 8.38 13.97
C ARG A 13 5.03 8.20 12.49
N THR A 14 4.59 7.08 11.91
CA THR A 14 4.77 6.76 10.49
C THR A 14 3.47 6.29 9.85
N VAL A 15 3.36 6.45 8.53
CA VAL A 15 2.24 5.89 7.76
C VAL A 15 2.20 4.36 7.86
N GLY A 16 3.37 3.71 7.96
CA GLY A 16 3.47 2.26 8.13
C GLY A 16 2.84 1.76 9.43
N GLU A 17 3.06 2.48 10.54
CA GLU A 17 2.41 2.19 11.83
C GLU A 17 0.88 2.33 11.75
N LEU A 18 0.41 3.40 11.10
CA LEU A 18 -1.03 3.63 10.88
C LEU A 18 -1.66 2.49 10.08
N LEU A 19 -1.03 2.08 8.97
CA LEU A 19 -1.51 0.99 8.12
C LEU A 19 -1.53 -0.34 8.88
N ALA A 20 -0.47 -0.65 9.65
CA ALA A 20 -0.39 -1.87 10.43
C ALA A 20 -1.51 -1.97 11.49
N HIS A 21 -1.86 -0.84 12.12
CA HIS A 21 -2.99 -0.78 13.05
C HIS A 21 -4.31 -1.10 12.34
N TYR A 22 -4.66 -0.37 11.28
CA TYR A 22 -5.97 -0.54 10.62
C TYR A 22 -6.09 -1.80 9.76
N ASN A 23 -4.99 -2.48 9.44
CA ASN A 23 -5.02 -3.84 8.90
C ASN A 23 -5.59 -4.86 9.91
N ASN A 24 -5.28 -4.69 11.20
CA ASN A 24 -5.75 -5.58 12.26
C ASN A 24 -7.04 -5.09 12.92
N ASN A 25 -7.35 -3.79 12.76
CA ASN A 25 -8.49 -3.12 13.34
C ASN A 25 -9.27 -2.39 12.23
N PRO A 26 -10.13 -3.10 11.46
CA PRO A 26 -10.85 -2.51 10.33
C PRO A 26 -11.72 -1.32 10.74
N MET A 27 -11.83 -0.33 9.86
CA MET A 27 -12.65 0.86 10.10
C MET A 27 -14.11 0.59 9.74
N VAL A 28 -15.03 1.43 10.23
CA VAL A 28 -16.45 1.39 9.86
C VAL A 28 -16.84 2.72 9.26
N GLU A 29 -17.47 2.69 8.08
CA GLU A 29 -17.99 3.87 7.41
C GLU A 29 -19.21 4.42 8.18
N GLU A 30 -19.18 5.73 8.45
CA GLU A 30 -20.25 6.42 9.16
C GLU A 30 -21.54 6.42 8.33
N GLY A 31 -22.67 6.09 8.97
CA GLY A 31 -24.00 6.09 8.33
C GLY A 31 -24.36 4.81 7.54
N SER A 32 -23.39 3.99 7.13
CA SER A 32 -23.65 2.74 6.38
C SER A 32 -23.40 1.46 7.18
N GLN A 33 -22.67 1.56 8.32
CA GLN A 33 -22.19 0.40 9.10
C GLN A 33 -21.31 -0.57 8.29
N ARG A 34 -20.81 -0.13 7.13
CA ARG A 34 -19.94 -0.95 6.29
C ARG A 34 -18.54 -1.01 6.89
N VAL A 35 -18.03 -2.23 7.09
CA VAL A 35 -16.64 -2.44 7.51
C VAL A 35 -15.71 -2.25 6.32
N VAL A 36 -14.70 -1.41 6.50
CA VAL A 36 -13.64 -1.10 5.54
C VAL A 36 -12.39 -1.87 5.95
N HIS A 37 -12.07 -2.91 5.18
CA HIS A 37 -10.83 -3.64 5.29
C HIS A 37 -9.81 -3.05 4.30
N LEU A 38 -8.60 -2.78 4.77
CA LEU A 38 -7.47 -2.44 3.92
C LEU A 38 -6.98 -3.72 3.23
N MET A 39 -7.64 -4.07 2.13
CA MET A 39 -7.29 -5.22 1.30
C MET A 39 -6.52 -4.75 0.07
N ASN A 40 -5.48 -5.51 -0.30
CA ASN A 40 -4.70 -5.35 -1.52
C ASN A 40 -4.14 -3.92 -1.70
N LEU A 41 -2.88 -3.74 -1.30
CA LEU A 41 -2.13 -2.55 -1.68
C LEU A 41 -2.15 -2.46 -3.21
N VAL A 42 -2.69 -1.37 -3.76
CA VAL A 42 -2.57 -1.08 -5.19
C VAL A 42 -1.24 -0.36 -5.36
N PRO A 43 -0.19 -0.99 -5.92
CA PRO A 43 1.10 -0.36 -6.04
C PRO A 43 1.01 0.84 -6.99
N SER A 44 1.52 2.00 -6.58
CA SER A 44 1.66 3.15 -7.48
C SER A 44 2.86 2.91 -8.41
N THR A 45 2.65 3.05 -9.72
CA THR A 45 3.71 3.00 -10.73
C THR A 45 4.38 4.36 -10.95
N CYS A 46 3.75 5.45 -10.52
CA CYS A 46 4.33 6.79 -10.60
C CYS A 46 5.35 7.01 -9.48
N VAL A 47 6.59 7.30 -9.85
CA VAL A 47 7.70 7.56 -8.93
C VAL A 47 8.40 8.88 -9.30
N PRO A 48 8.79 9.70 -8.31
CA PRO A 48 9.70 10.82 -8.54
C PRO A 48 11.02 10.37 -9.18
N ALA A 49 11.53 11.13 -10.15
CA ALA A 49 12.71 10.74 -10.90
C ALA A 49 13.97 10.60 -10.02
N ASP A 50 14.07 11.38 -8.94
CA ASP A 50 15.15 11.31 -7.95
C ASP A 50 15.04 10.12 -6.99
N ALA A 51 13.88 9.47 -6.91
CA ALA A 51 13.64 8.27 -6.11
C ALA A 51 13.69 6.97 -6.94
N ILE A 52 14.12 7.03 -8.21
CA ILE A 52 14.08 5.87 -9.11
C ILE A 52 14.94 4.70 -8.62
N ASP A 53 16.11 4.98 -8.05
CA ASP A 53 17.01 3.93 -7.53
C ASP A 53 16.40 3.18 -6.36
N GLU A 54 15.65 3.88 -5.49
CA GLU A 54 14.92 3.27 -4.38
C GLU A 54 13.77 2.41 -4.90
N ARG A 55 13.05 2.90 -5.93
CA ARG A 55 11.98 2.14 -6.57
C ARG A 55 12.49 0.87 -7.23
N ILE A 56 13.63 0.93 -7.92
CA ILE A 56 14.27 -0.25 -8.52
C ILE A 56 14.57 -1.28 -7.44
N ARG A 57 15.27 -0.90 -6.36
CA ARG A 57 15.58 -1.81 -5.25
C ARG A 57 14.33 -2.47 -4.67
N LEU A 58 13.27 -1.70 -4.49
CA LEU A 58 12.00 -2.22 -3.98
C LEU A 58 11.34 -3.21 -4.94
N LEU A 59 11.39 -2.96 -6.26
CA LEU A 59 10.81 -3.85 -7.27
C LEU A 59 11.65 -5.11 -7.53
N GLU A 60 12.94 -5.11 -7.16
CA GLU A 60 13.81 -6.30 -7.22
C GLU A 60 13.50 -7.32 -6.11
N GLU A 61 12.87 -6.90 -5.02
CA GLU A 61 12.51 -7.79 -3.93
C GLU A 61 11.53 -8.87 -4.39
N ILE A 62 11.78 -10.12 -3.97
CA ILE A 62 10.91 -11.25 -4.27
C ILE A 62 9.90 -11.41 -3.14
N ASP A 63 8.62 -11.31 -3.47
CA ASP A 63 7.56 -11.57 -2.52
C ASP A 63 7.62 -13.04 -2.05
N PRO A 64 7.63 -13.30 -0.73
CA PRO A 64 7.80 -14.64 -0.21
C PRO A 64 6.58 -15.56 -0.45
N VAL A 65 5.40 -14.98 -0.72
CA VAL A 65 4.14 -15.69 -0.98
C VAL A 65 3.96 -15.94 -2.47
N THR A 66 4.04 -14.91 -3.31
CA THR A 66 3.79 -15.01 -4.76
C THR A 66 5.01 -15.56 -5.52
N LYS A 67 6.20 -15.46 -4.94
CA LYS A 67 7.51 -15.77 -5.56
C LYS A 67 7.82 -14.91 -6.80
N LYS A 68 7.13 -13.79 -6.97
CA LYS A 68 7.37 -12.83 -8.05
C LYS A 68 8.14 -11.63 -7.53
N SER A 69 8.88 -10.98 -8.42
CA SER A 69 9.40 -9.64 -8.15
C SER A 69 8.32 -8.60 -8.40
N GLY A 70 8.46 -7.43 -7.77
CA GLY A 70 7.57 -6.30 -8.07
C GLY A 70 7.57 -5.93 -9.56
N PHE A 71 8.71 -6.06 -10.25
CA PHE A 71 8.77 -5.86 -11.70
C PHE A 71 7.84 -6.79 -12.49
N LEU A 72 7.82 -8.08 -12.14
CA LEU A 72 6.97 -9.05 -12.82
C LEU A 72 5.49 -8.77 -12.53
N GLU A 73 5.16 -8.40 -11.29
CA GLU A 73 3.80 -8.04 -10.91
C GLU A 73 3.30 -6.80 -11.66
N GLU A 74 4.08 -5.73 -11.74
CA GLU A 74 3.71 -4.55 -12.54
C GLU A 74 3.57 -4.87 -14.03
N PHE A 75 4.49 -5.68 -14.57
CA PHE A 75 4.44 -6.09 -15.97
C PHE A 75 3.15 -6.87 -16.29
N GLU A 76 2.76 -7.81 -15.43
CA GLU A 76 1.53 -8.58 -15.63
C GLU A 76 0.26 -7.72 -15.59
N VAL A 77 0.22 -6.68 -14.74
CA VAL A 77 -0.90 -5.73 -14.71
C VAL A 77 -1.04 -5.01 -16.05
N VAL A 78 0.06 -4.49 -16.60
CA VAL A 78 0.07 -3.84 -17.93
C VAL A 78 -0.42 -4.82 -19.00
N MET A 79 0.07 -6.06 -18.97
CA MET A 79 -0.36 -7.09 -19.93
C MET A 79 -1.83 -7.44 -19.80
N CYS A 80 -2.44 -7.36 -18.62
CA CYS A 80 -3.86 -7.64 -18.41
C CYS A 80 -4.77 -6.48 -18.83
N GLU A 81 -4.32 -5.22 -18.74
CA GLU A 81 -5.11 -4.05 -19.14
C GLU A 81 -5.16 -3.85 -20.67
N GLU A 82 -4.22 -4.42 -21.42
CA GLU A 82 -4.21 -4.39 -22.89
C GLU A 82 -5.14 -5.42 -23.58
N TYR A 83 -5.89 -6.24 -22.82
CA TYR A 83 -6.81 -7.27 -23.34
C TYR A 83 -8.29 -7.06 -22.97
#